data_AF-A0A7S1M034-F1
#
_entry.id   AF-A0A7S1M034-F1
#
_cell.length_a   1.000
_cell.length_b   1.000
_cell.length_c   1.000
_cell.angle_alpha   90.00
_cell.angle_beta   90.00
_cell.angle_gamma   90.00
#
_symmetry.space_group_name_H-M   'P 1'
#
loop_
_entity.id
_entity.type
_entity.pdbx_description
1 polymer ?
#
loop_
_entity_poly.entity_id
_entity_poly.type
_entity_poly.pdbx_seq_one_letter_code
_entity_poly.pdbx_strand_id
1 'polypeptide(L)'
;AHQNGGHPPQNGEHPPSLEQLVEGVPEGLRDGVLAFLKAQGLESPAELAAVASEDLTQAFSNDPETYALGHRVAIRRLCETARLKVPPRTRRPMRWDSLRAIASPKRWLAPWAVRFVETVGAWQKRVPGLFISWKWIVLSGVLGALAETSDRWVHLTEWDTRCSHPPLPGNDTGIKYLIASSSQIGARSMSMSLSEAGVKKSFQGVDFSLLTWSPLYDDWHMRPENGGKRGRYNIDHVMYRATSVSTKTLLPDIEMLMNLPPAEIASTVSRCRIDALSLTGYENLFWPIYRASPNATVIYVHGSPMERPEAWAAEFHRKNFVWSMLLLILWATAPHMLPWSALLHVVDPLVGDQIKKRLEDGGPPLTEVWGPYIYLWYQSLQWRRAISHRAAGLRWMPAAAHAHNAFRQAVLREVPASRLKEWYLYENKWPELCELVNSTRCPSTNLLREQRHVPDFKFDDCPSFWKVTALFVVLIWLNCQFLKYYFRVVLWVLSWRVFSPLRRIAKALGGERILAGFRRLEPWLIGFYAAIWFMYCIQRVILLSFHVTKDSVD
;
A
#
# COMPACT_ATOMS: atom_id res chain seq x y z
N ALA A 1 -24.58 0.54 47.67
CA ALA A 1 -23.63 0.83 48.76
C ALA A 1 -22.31 0.16 48.43
N HIS A 2 -21.31 0.97 48.07
CA HIS A 2 -19.85 0.77 48.20
C HIS A 2 -19.16 1.73 47.22
N GLN A 3 -19.00 2.98 47.67
CA GLN A 3 -17.87 3.79 47.28
C GLN A 3 -16.72 3.38 48.21
N ASN A 4 -15.80 2.56 47.73
CA ASN A 4 -14.48 2.44 48.32
C ASN A 4 -13.50 3.07 47.33
N GLY A 5 -13.16 4.34 47.57
CA GLY A 5 -12.01 4.98 46.95
C GLY A 5 -10.75 4.32 47.47
N GLY A 6 -10.10 3.52 46.62
CA GLY A 6 -8.82 2.90 46.94
C GLY A 6 -7.73 3.95 47.01
N HIS A 7 -7.13 4.12 48.19
CA HIS A 7 -5.85 4.79 48.33
C HIS A 7 -4.79 4.03 47.49
N PRO A 8 -3.89 4.73 46.78
CA PRO A 8 -2.77 4.07 46.12
C PRO A 8 -1.93 3.32 47.18
N PRO A 9 -1.42 2.11 46.85
CA PRO A 9 -0.70 1.28 47.81
C PRO A 9 0.49 2.05 48.37
N GLN A 10 0.58 2.12 49.70
CA GLN A 10 1.71 2.70 50.40
C GLN A 10 2.95 1.83 50.15
N ASN A 11 4.07 2.48 49.83
CA ASN A 11 5.32 1.87 49.41
C ASN A 11 5.80 0.77 50.38
N GLY A 12 5.79 -0.49 49.95
CA GLY A 12 6.47 -1.58 50.68
C GLY A 12 5.83 -2.97 50.59
N GLU A 13 4.58 -3.09 50.14
CA GLU A 13 3.95 -4.42 50.03
C GLU A 13 4.53 -5.22 48.86
N HIS A 14 5.14 -6.36 49.17
CA HIS A 14 5.55 -7.33 48.17
C HIS A 14 4.32 -7.80 47.38
N PRO A 15 4.41 -7.98 46.04
CA PRO A 15 3.31 -8.51 45.27
C PRO A 15 2.88 -9.87 45.85
N PRO A 16 1.57 -10.16 45.92
CA PRO A 16 1.07 -11.40 46.50
C PRO A 16 1.63 -12.59 45.73
N SER A 17 1.92 -13.69 46.43
CA SER A 17 2.35 -14.92 45.75
C SER A 17 1.21 -15.51 44.90
N LEU A 18 1.53 -16.42 43.99
CA LEU A 18 0.51 -17.07 43.16
C LEU A 18 -0.51 -17.82 44.04
N GLU A 19 -0.02 -18.47 45.09
CA GLU A 19 -0.82 -19.21 46.07
C GLU A 19 -1.85 -18.29 46.74
N GLN A 20 -1.43 -17.08 47.15
CA GLN A 20 -2.30 -16.09 47.76
C GLN A 20 -3.37 -15.56 46.80
N LEU A 21 -3.09 -15.53 45.49
CA LEU A 21 -4.11 -15.19 44.48
C LEU A 21 -5.11 -16.34 44.28
N VAL A 22 -4.63 -17.58 44.28
CA VAL A 22 -5.45 -18.79 44.09
C VAL A 22 -6.34 -19.08 45.31
N GLU A 23 -5.96 -18.66 46.51
CA GLU A 23 -6.82 -18.75 47.70
C GLU A 23 -8.19 -18.06 47.50
N GLY A 24 -8.27 -17.03 46.65
CA GLY A 24 -9.51 -16.35 46.28
C GLY A 24 -10.42 -17.13 45.32
N VAL A 25 -9.97 -18.27 44.80
CA VAL A 25 -10.74 -19.17 43.93
C VAL A 25 -11.53 -20.16 44.81
N PRO A 26 -12.83 -20.43 44.49
CA PRO A 26 -13.60 -21.45 45.20
C PRO A 26 -12.89 -22.79 45.26
N GLU A 27 -12.91 -23.46 46.41
CA GLU A 27 -12.10 -24.66 46.69
C GLU A 27 -12.25 -25.75 45.63
N GLY A 28 -13.48 -26.05 45.20
CA GLY A 28 -13.76 -27.04 44.15
C GLY A 28 -13.29 -26.69 42.73
N LEU A 29 -12.76 -25.49 42.50
CA LEU A 29 -12.19 -25.06 41.21
C LEU A 29 -10.67 -24.90 41.26
N ARG A 30 -10.03 -24.96 42.43
CA ARG A 30 -8.61 -24.62 42.60
C ARG A 30 -7.69 -25.52 41.80
N ASP A 31 -7.91 -26.84 41.83
CA ASP A 31 -7.06 -27.80 41.13
C ASP A 31 -7.14 -27.63 39.60
N GLY A 32 -8.35 -27.42 39.07
CA GLY A 32 -8.55 -27.17 37.63
C GLY A 32 -7.93 -25.85 37.17
N VAL A 33 -8.00 -24.81 38.00
CA VAL A 33 -7.33 -23.53 37.74
C VAL A 33 -5.81 -23.68 37.80
N LEU A 34 -5.25 -24.34 38.81
CA LEU A 34 -3.81 -24.59 38.92
C LEU A 34 -3.27 -25.42 37.75
N ALA A 35 -4.01 -26.45 37.34
CA ALA A 35 -3.66 -27.25 36.17
C ALA A 35 -3.63 -26.42 34.89
N PHE A 36 -4.61 -25.53 34.68
CA PHE A 36 -4.62 -24.59 33.56
C PHE A 36 -3.41 -23.65 33.59
N LEU A 37 -3.16 -23.00 34.73
CA LEU A 37 -2.05 -22.04 34.88
C LEU A 37 -0.72 -22.71 34.58
N LYS A 38 -0.50 -23.91 35.10
CA LYS A 38 0.69 -24.72 34.82
C LYS A 38 0.79 -25.09 33.33
N ALA A 39 -0.30 -25.51 32.71
CA ALA A 39 -0.32 -25.86 31.28
C ALA A 39 -0.02 -24.66 30.36
N GLN A 40 -0.37 -23.44 30.79
CA GLN A 40 -0.11 -22.20 30.07
C GLN A 40 1.23 -21.53 30.46
N GLY A 41 2.01 -22.12 31.38
CA GLY A 41 3.26 -21.53 31.88
C GLY A 41 3.07 -20.23 32.65
N LEU A 42 1.93 -20.06 33.34
CA LEU A 42 1.58 -18.89 34.14
C LEU A 42 1.91 -19.15 35.62
N GLU A 43 3.20 -19.20 35.93
CA GLU A 43 3.72 -19.61 37.24
C GLU A 43 3.89 -18.43 38.21
N SER A 44 3.73 -17.20 37.73
CA SER A 44 3.86 -15.98 38.54
C SER A 44 2.68 -15.01 38.42
N PRO A 45 2.41 -14.21 39.47
CA PRO A 45 1.45 -13.11 39.42
C PRO A 45 1.70 -12.11 38.29
N ALA A 46 2.98 -11.91 37.92
CA ALA A 46 3.37 -10.99 36.87
C ALA A 46 2.99 -11.51 35.46
N GLU A 47 3.12 -12.82 35.23
CA GLU A 47 2.68 -13.46 33.99
C GLU A 47 1.16 -13.40 33.87
N LEU A 48 0.44 -13.73 34.95
CA LEU A 48 -1.02 -13.61 35.03
C LEU A 48 -1.54 -12.21 34.71
N ALA A 49 -0.86 -11.17 35.22
CA ALA A 49 -1.23 -9.79 34.95
C ALA A 49 -1.00 -9.39 33.48
N ALA A 50 -0.05 -10.05 32.80
CA ALA A 50 0.30 -9.77 31.41
C ALA A 50 -0.61 -10.43 30.38
N VAL A 51 -1.31 -11.52 30.72
CA VAL A 51 -2.23 -12.22 29.82
C VAL A 51 -3.38 -11.30 29.41
N ALA A 52 -3.72 -11.18 28.12
CA ALA A 52 -4.87 -10.39 27.66
C ALA A 52 -6.19 -11.19 27.76
N SER A 53 -7.34 -10.50 27.75
CA SER A 53 -8.65 -11.18 27.86
C SER A 53 -8.94 -12.05 26.63
N GLU A 54 -8.42 -11.62 25.49
CA GLU A 54 -8.51 -12.27 24.19
C GLU A 54 -7.73 -13.58 24.18
N ASP A 55 -6.51 -13.60 24.75
CA ASP A 55 -5.66 -14.79 24.85
C ASP A 55 -6.34 -15.89 25.68
N LEU A 56 -6.96 -15.52 26.81
CA LEU A 56 -7.75 -16.45 27.62
C LEU A 56 -8.93 -17.03 26.82
N THR A 57 -9.58 -16.20 26.00
CA THR A 57 -10.71 -16.64 25.19
C THR A 57 -10.27 -17.64 24.12
N GLN A 58 -9.10 -17.42 23.50
CA GLN A 58 -8.49 -18.35 22.56
C GLN A 58 -8.07 -19.65 23.26
N ALA A 59 -7.42 -19.57 24.43
CA ALA A 59 -7.00 -20.73 25.21
C ALA A 59 -8.21 -21.61 25.60
N PHE A 60 -9.32 -21.02 26.04
CA PHE A 60 -10.55 -21.76 26.34
C PHE A 60 -11.26 -22.33 25.11
N SER A 61 -11.00 -21.79 23.92
CA SER A 61 -11.57 -22.30 22.68
C SER A 61 -10.82 -23.53 22.15
N ASN A 62 -9.54 -23.66 22.51
CA ASN A 62 -8.73 -24.82 22.14
C ASN A 62 -9.07 -26.06 22.97
N ASP A 63 -9.66 -25.90 24.15
CA ASP A 63 -10.05 -27.00 25.03
C ASP A 63 -11.38 -26.70 25.76
N PRO A 64 -12.52 -26.75 25.03
CA PRO A 64 -13.80 -26.35 25.59
C PRO A 64 -14.38 -27.36 26.59
N GLU A 65 -13.98 -28.63 26.50
CA GLU A 65 -14.51 -29.73 27.32
C GLU A 65 -13.83 -29.80 28.70
N THR A 66 -12.54 -29.49 28.78
CA THR A 66 -11.77 -29.57 30.03
C THR A 66 -12.11 -28.43 31.00
N TYR A 67 -12.42 -27.24 30.49
CA TYR A 67 -12.64 -26.05 31.33
C TYR A 67 -14.10 -25.58 31.31
N ALA A 68 -14.88 -26.06 32.29
CA ALA A 68 -16.24 -25.58 32.54
C ALA A 68 -16.28 -24.06 32.78
N LEU A 69 -17.46 -23.45 32.59
CA LEU A 69 -17.66 -21.98 32.72
C LEU A 69 -17.11 -21.42 34.05
N GLY A 70 -17.24 -22.16 35.15
CA GLY A 70 -16.68 -21.78 36.46
C GLY A 70 -15.17 -21.57 36.44
N HIS A 71 -14.40 -22.45 35.78
CA HIS A 71 -12.96 -22.32 35.64
C HIS A 71 -12.58 -21.07 34.84
N ARG A 72 -13.30 -20.81 33.73
CA ARG A 72 -13.04 -19.66 32.85
C ARG A 72 -13.24 -18.33 33.58
N VAL A 73 -14.31 -18.25 34.38
CA VAL A 73 -14.60 -17.06 35.21
C VAL A 73 -13.56 -16.89 36.30
N ALA A 74 -13.18 -17.98 36.99
CA ALA A 74 -12.15 -17.95 38.02
C ALA A 74 -10.79 -17.47 37.49
N ILE A 75 -10.34 -17.99 36.34
CA ILE A 75 -9.07 -17.60 35.71
C ILE A 75 -9.09 -16.13 35.28
N ARG A 76 -10.17 -15.65 34.66
CA ARG A 76 -10.30 -14.23 34.27
C ARG A 76 -10.23 -13.30 35.47
N ARG A 77 -10.95 -13.64 36.55
CA ARG A 77 -10.94 -12.87 37.80
C ARG A 77 -9.56 -12.89 38.46
N LEU A 78 -8.84 -14.00 38.37
CA LEU A 78 -7.49 -14.14 38.89
C LEU A 78 -6.50 -13.25 38.11
N CYS A 79 -6.59 -13.21 36.76
CA CYS A 79 -5.83 -12.27 35.93
C CYS A 79 -6.16 -10.79 36.25
N GLU A 80 -7.44 -10.45 36.43
CA GLU A 80 -7.85 -9.09 36.83
C GLU A 80 -7.30 -8.71 38.22
N THR A 81 -7.38 -9.62 39.18
CA THR A 81 -6.84 -9.42 40.53
C THR A 81 -5.33 -9.26 40.48
N ALA A 82 -4.64 -10.06 39.66
CA ALA A 82 -3.21 -9.92 39.43
C ALA A 82 -2.86 -8.55 38.82
N ARG A 83 -3.63 -8.04 37.84
CA ARG A 83 -3.41 -6.70 37.26
C ARG A 83 -3.62 -5.57 38.26
N LEU A 84 -4.54 -5.73 39.21
CA LEU A 84 -4.79 -4.74 40.26
C LEU A 84 -3.69 -4.74 41.33
N LYS A 85 -3.16 -5.91 41.68
CA LYS A 85 -2.18 -6.08 42.77
C LYS A 85 -0.72 -6.04 42.32
N VAL A 86 -0.43 -6.42 41.08
CA VAL A 86 0.91 -6.34 40.50
C VAL A 86 0.99 -4.99 39.79
N PRO A 87 1.74 -4.00 40.34
CA PRO A 87 1.94 -2.74 39.64
C PRO A 87 2.50 -3.08 38.26
N PRO A 88 2.00 -2.46 37.17
CA PRO A 88 2.45 -2.78 35.83
C PRO A 88 3.96 -2.66 35.83
N ARG A 89 4.64 -3.82 35.78
CA ARG A 89 6.09 -3.87 35.72
C ARG A 89 6.39 -2.97 34.54
N THR A 90 7.09 -1.88 34.78
CA THR A 90 7.62 -1.06 33.71
C THR A 90 8.52 -1.99 32.90
N ARG A 91 7.95 -2.72 31.91
CA ARG A 91 8.59 -2.84 30.60
C ARG A 91 9.04 -1.42 30.38
N ARG A 92 10.32 -1.12 30.59
CA ARG A 92 10.87 0.22 30.36
C ARG A 92 10.22 0.63 29.05
N PRO A 93 9.27 1.56 29.04
CA PRO A 93 8.77 2.03 27.78
C PRO A 93 10.04 2.57 27.14
N MET A 94 10.42 2.02 25.98
CA MET A 94 11.32 2.74 25.09
C MET A 94 10.80 4.16 25.11
N ARG A 95 11.60 5.09 25.66
CA ARG A 95 11.17 6.35 26.27
C ARG A 95 10.23 7.13 25.33
N TRP A 96 8.93 6.84 25.37
CA TRP A 96 7.94 7.39 24.45
C TRP A 96 7.67 8.87 24.76
N ASP A 97 8.03 9.34 25.95
CA ASP A 97 7.88 10.75 26.33
C ASP A 97 8.88 11.66 25.60
N SER A 98 10.04 11.14 25.20
CA SER A 98 10.96 11.83 24.29
C SER A 98 10.39 11.94 22.87
N LEU A 99 9.52 11.00 22.48
CA LEU A 99 8.80 11.06 21.20
C LEU A 99 7.49 11.84 21.30
N ARG A 100 6.77 11.94 22.42
CA ARG A 100 5.57 12.79 22.53
C ARG A 100 5.89 14.28 22.47
N ALA A 101 7.08 14.70 22.91
CA ALA A 101 7.58 16.06 22.68
C ALA A 101 7.83 16.36 21.18
N ILE A 102 8.09 15.32 20.38
CA ILE A 102 8.35 15.38 18.93
C ILE A 102 7.10 15.03 18.09
N ALA A 103 6.15 14.27 18.65
CA ALA A 103 5.04 13.62 17.95
C ALA A 103 3.67 14.11 18.44
N SER A 104 3.58 15.36 18.88
CA SER A 104 2.32 16.12 18.87
C SER A 104 2.32 17.01 17.61
N PRO A 105 1.85 16.50 16.45
CA PRO A 105 1.71 17.33 15.25
C PRO A 105 0.87 18.58 15.51
N LYS A 106 -0.05 18.55 16.49
CA LYS A 106 -0.90 19.70 16.82
C LYS A 106 -0.13 20.93 17.30
N ARG A 107 1.02 20.78 17.99
CA ARG A 107 1.80 21.94 18.47
C ARG A 107 2.68 22.58 17.38
N TRP A 108 3.13 21.81 16.39
CA TRP A 108 4.04 22.28 15.33
C TRP A 108 3.35 22.52 13.98
N LEU A 109 2.43 21.65 13.58
CA LEU A 109 1.75 21.76 12.28
C LEU A 109 0.61 22.78 12.29
N ALA A 110 -0.08 23.01 13.42
CA ALA A 110 -1.21 23.95 13.41
C ALA A 110 -0.76 25.40 13.15
N PRO A 111 0.28 25.94 13.82
CA PRO A 111 0.78 27.28 13.50
C PRO A 111 1.42 27.34 12.10
N TRP A 112 2.10 26.28 11.67
CA TRP A 112 2.72 26.24 10.34
C TRP A 112 1.70 26.16 9.21
N ALA A 113 0.64 25.36 9.35
CA ALA A 113 -0.44 25.26 8.38
C ALA A 113 -1.24 26.56 8.29
N VAL A 114 -1.56 27.20 9.43
CA VAL A 114 -2.21 28.52 9.44
C VAL A 114 -1.32 29.56 8.77
N ARG A 115 -0.04 29.66 9.16
CA ARG A 115 0.91 30.58 8.50
C ARG A 115 1.12 30.25 7.03
N PHE A 116 1.11 28.97 6.64
CA PHE A 116 1.23 28.57 5.25
C PHE A 116 0.02 29.07 4.47
N VAL A 117 -1.21 28.82 4.94
CA VAL A 117 -2.45 29.32 4.31
C VAL A 117 -2.47 30.84 4.23
N GLU A 118 -2.06 31.55 5.29
CA GLU A 118 -1.97 33.01 5.30
C GLU A 118 -0.91 33.54 4.33
N THR A 119 0.27 32.90 4.30
CA THR A 119 1.37 33.27 3.40
C THR A 119 1.00 33.00 1.94
N VAL A 120 0.35 31.86 1.68
CA VAL A 120 -0.25 31.48 0.41
C VAL A 120 -1.29 32.50 -0.02
N GLY A 121 -2.21 32.89 0.87
CA GLY A 121 -3.23 33.91 0.61
C GLY A 121 -2.64 35.30 0.34
N ALA A 122 -1.59 35.68 1.06
CA ALA A 122 -0.86 36.94 0.83
C ALA A 122 -0.10 36.93 -0.51
N TRP A 123 0.53 35.81 -0.85
CA TRP A 123 1.19 35.60 -2.16
C TRP A 123 0.20 35.60 -3.32
N GLN A 124 -0.96 34.97 -3.14
CA GLN A 124 -2.05 34.98 -4.12
C GLN A 124 -2.49 36.41 -4.47
N LYS A 125 -2.53 37.31 -3.48
CA LYS A 125 -2.85 38.73 -3.71
C LYS A 125 -1.74 39.48 -4.44
N ARG A 126 -0.47 39.11 -4.24
CA ARG A 126 0.69 39.80 -4.83
C ARG A 126 1.01 39.37 -6.26
N VAL A 127 0.70 38.13 -6.65
CA VAL A 127 0.97 37.61 -8.00
C VAL A 127 -0.30 36.97 -8.57
N PRO A 128 -1.28 37.79 -9.01
CA PRO A 128 -2.52 37.30 -9.59
C PRO A 128 -2.22 36.55 -10.90
N GLY A 129 -2.22 35.21 -10.83
CA GLY A 129 -1.90 34.33 -11.95
C GLY A 129 -1.05 33.13 -11.55
N LEU A 130 -0.22 33.28 -10.52
CA LEU A 130 0.60 32.18 -9.99
C LEU A 130 -0.25 31.20 -9.16
N PHE A 131 -1.28 31.70 -8.49
CA PHE A 131 -2.14 30.89 -7.64
C PHE A 131 -3.21 30.14 -8.42
N ILE A 132 -3.28 28.84 -8.16
CA ILE A 132 -4.28 27.94 -8.72
C ILE A 132 -5.43 27.86 -7.72
N SER A 133 -6.65 28.19 -8.16
CA SER A 133 -7.81 28.02 -7.29
C SER A 133 -8.01 26.53 -6.99
N TRP A 134 -8.45 26.21 -5.77
CA TRP A 134 -8.69 24.82 -5.36
C TRP A 134 -9.59 24.05 -6.34
N LYS A 135 -10.52 24.75 -7.02
CA LYS A 135 -11.41 24.20 -8.04
C LYS A 135 -10.63 23.56 -9.20
N TRP A 136 -9.55 24.22 -9.66
CA TRP A 136 -8.71 23.69 -10.74
C TRP A 136 -7.88 22.50 -10.27
N ILE A 137 -7.41 22.53 -9.02
CA ILE A 137 -6.68 21.42 -8.43
C ILE A 137 -7.57 20.18 -8.34
N VAL A 138 -8.79 20.33 -7.84
CA VAL A 138 -9.77 19.22 -7.73
C VAL A 138 -10.18 18.71 -9.11
N LEU A 139 -10.45 19.61 -10.07
CA LEU A 139 -10.76 19.22 -11.45
C LEU A 139 -9.60 18.44 -12.07
N SER A 140 -8.35 18.91 -11.90
CA SER A 140 -7.16 18.21 -12.37
C SER A 140 -7.03 16.83 -11.73
N GLY A 141 -7.31 16.70 -10.44
CA GLY A 141 -7.30 15.42 -9.74
C GLY A 141 -8.33 14.44 -10.29
N VAL A 142 -9.59 14.88 -10.49
CA VAL A 142 -10.65 14.04 -11.08
C VAL A 142 -10.30 13.61 -12.50
N LEU A 143 -9.82 14.53 -13.34
CA LEU A 143 -9.42 14.21 -14.71
C LEU A 143 -8.21 13.28 -14.76
N GLY A 144 -7.24 13.45 -13.86
CA GLY A 144 -6.10 12.54 -13.74
C GLY A 144 -6.52 11.14 -13.29
N ALA A 145 -7.42 11.03 -12.31
CA ALA A 145 -7.98 9.74 -11.88
C ALA A 145 -8.77 9.06 -13.01
N LEU A 146 -9.54 9.83 -13.78
CA LEU A 146 -10.25 9.34 -14.96
C LEU A 146 -9.29 8.86 -16.06
N ALA A 147 -8.26 9.65 -16.36
CA ALA A 147 -7.27 9.29 -17.35
C ALA A 147 -6.52 8.01 -16.96
N GLU A 148 -6.22 7.83 -15.67
CA GLU A 148 -5.57 6.63 -15.17
C GLU A 148 -6.50 5.41 -15.19
N THR A 149 -7.71 5.53 -14.64
CA THR A 149 -8.68 4.42 -14.60
C THR A 149 -9.16 3.99 -16.00
N SER A 150 -9.02 4.86 -17.00
CA SER A 150 -9.29 4.53 -18.41
C SER A 150 -8.04 4.21 -19.22
N ASP A 151 -6.86 4.17 -18.58
CA ASP A 151 -5.56 3.89 -19.21
C ASP A 151 -5.32 4.75 -20.46
N ARG A 152 -5.82 6.00 -20.44
CA ARG A 152 -5.95 6.82 -21.65
C ARG A 152 -4.60 7.06 -22.33
N TRP A 153 -3.54 7.11 -21.55
CA TRP A 153 -2.19 7.46 -21.98
C TRP A 153 -1.26 6.28 -22.12
N VAL A 154 -1.69 5.07 -21.76
CA VAL A 154 -0.82 3.88 -21.67
C VAL A 154 0.01 3.67 -22.93
N HIS A 155 -0.61 3.76 -24.11
CA HIS A 155 0.07 3.62 -25.41
C HIS A 155 1.17 4.66 -25.71
N LEU A 156 1.19 5.78 -24.98
CA LEU A 156 2.22 6.83 -25.09
C LEU A 156 3.27 6.74 -23.99
N THR A 157 2.90 6.18 -22.84
CA THR A 157 3.67 6.23 -21.61
C THR A 157 4.33 4.91 -21.25
N GLU A 158 3.98 3.83 -21.95
CA GLU A 158 4.48 2.51 -21.67
C GLU A 158 5.60 2.12 -22.64
N TRP A 159 6.62 1.46 -22.09
CA TRP A 159 7.71 0.91 -22.87
C TRP A 159 7.35 -0.50 -23.30
N ASP A 160 7.58 -0.78 -24.58
CA ASP A 160 7.51 -2.13 -25.16
C ASP A 160 8.69 -3.01 -24.70
N THR A 161 9.63 -2.42 -23.97
CA THR A 161 10.81 -3.10 -23.44
C THR A 161 10.48 -3.88 -22.17
N ARG A 162 10.99 -5.11 -22.11
CA ARG A 162 10.81 -6.04 -21.00
C ARG A 162 12.13 -6.72 -20.68
N CYS A 163 12.15 -7.47 -19.58
CA CYS A 163 13.29 -8.29 -19.24
C CYS A 163 13.64 -9.22 -20.41
N SER A 164 14.85 -9.08 -20.93
CA SER A 164 15.21 -9.62 -22.25
C SER A 164 16.28 -10.72 -22.18
N HIS A 165 16.74 -11.09 -20.98
CA HIS A 165 17.69 -12.18 -20.85
C HIS A 165 17.08 -13.49 -21.38
N PRO A 166 17.90 -14.39 -21.97
CA PRO A 166 17.43 -15.73 -22.33
C PRO A 166 16.84 -16.43 -21.09
N PRO A 167 15.76 -17.21 -21.25
CA PRO A 167 15.21 -17.98 -20.13
C PRO A 167 16.24 -19.00 -19.63
N LEU A 168 16.20 -19.31 -18.34
CA LEU A 168 17.02 -20.37 -17.77
C LEU A 168 16.51 -21.75 -18.24
N PRO A 169 17.40 -22.73 -18.44
CA PRO A 169 17.00 -24.10 -18.75
C PRO A 169 16.32 -24.76 -17.53
N GLY A 170 15.54 -25.82 -17.78
CA GLY A 170 15.06 -26.72 -16.72
C GLY A 170 13.88 -26.24 -15.89
N ASN A 171 13.08 -25.28 -16.37
CA ASN A 171 11.94 -24.71 -15.64
C ASN A 171 12.34 -24.12 -14.27
N ASP A 172 13.50 -23.46 -14.21
CA ASP A 172 13.98 -22.76 -13.02
C ASP A 172 13.83 -21.23 -13.21
N THR A 173 13.32 -20.54 -12.19
CA THR A 173 13.27 -19.07 -12.15
C THR A 173 14.66 -18.45 -11.95
N GLY A 174 15.61 -19.20 -11.38
CA GLY A 174 16.92 -18.69 -10.94
C GLY A 174 16.88 -17.90 -9.62
N ILE A 175 15.72 -17.84 -8.96
CA ILE A 175 15.58 -17.18 -7.64
C ILE A 175 16.36 -17.97 -6.61
N LYS A 176 17.26 -17.29 -5.90
CA LYS A 176 18.08 -17.87 -4.82
C LYS A 176 17.35 -17.78 -3.47
N TYR A 177 16.69 -16.64 -3.22
CA TYR A 177 16.00 -16.38 -1.96
C TYR A 177 14.54 -15.97 -2.19
N LEU A 178 13.60 -16.76 -1.68
CA LEU A 178 12.18 -16.43 -1.69
C LEU A 178 11.75 -16.02 -0.29
N ILE A 179 11.29 -14.78 -0.13
CA ILE A 179 10.91 -14.25 1.19
C ILE A 179 9.44 -14.58 1.44
N ALA A 180 9.20 -15.46 2.42
CA ALA A 180 7.88 -15.85 2.88
C ALA A 180 7.47 -14.98 4.05
N SER A 181 6.56 -14.04 3.82
CA SER A 181 5.95 -13.24 4.87
C SER A 181 4.74 -12.50 4.30
N SER A 182 3.81 -12.14 5.17
CA SER A 182 2.72 -11.24 4.77
C SER A 182 3.24 -9.81 4.60
N SER A 183 2.53 -9.02 3.79
CA SER A 183 2.88 -7.63 3.52
C SER A 183 3.08 -6.72 4.74
N GLN A 184 2.61 -7.12 5.92
CA GLN A 184 2.74 -6.33 7.14
C GLN A 184 3.99 -6.69 7.97
N ILE A 185 4.69 -7.77 7.64
CA ILE A 185 5.74 -8.35 8.48
C ILE A 185 7.11 -8.27 7.80
N GLY A 186 7.61 -7.04 7.66
CA GLY A 186 9.02 -6.71 7.37
C GLY A 186 9.70 -7.42 6.19
N ALA A 187 8.93 -8.02 5.28
CA ALA A 187 9.42 -8.64 4.06
C ALA A 187 10.11 -7.62 3.15
N ARG A 188 9.60 -6.38 3.15
CA ARG A 188 10.27 -5.20 2.56
C ARG A 188 11.64 -4.94 3.18
N SER A 189 11.73 -4.95 4.52
CA SER A 189 13.00 -4.79 5.23
C SER A 189 13.98 -5.88 4.82
N MET A 190 13.54 -7.15 4.79
CA MET A 190 14.38 -8.27 4.37
C MET A 190 14.88 -8.12 2.92
N SER A 191 14.00 -7.75 1.99
CA SER A 191 14.37 -7.51 0.58
C SER A 191 15.50 -6.47 0.48
N MET A 192 15.36 -5.34 1.18
CA MET A 192 16.38 -4.30 1.21
C MET A 192 17.68 -4.77 1.89
N SER A 193 17.57 -5.51 2.99
CA SER A 193 18.73 -6.04 3.68
C SER A 193 19.52 -7.03 2.83
N LEU A 194 18.85 -7.88 2.05
CA LEU A 194 19.52 -8.76 1.09
C LEU A 194 20.27 -7.96 0.02
N SER A 195 19.67 -6.88 -0.50
CA SER A 195 20.32 -6.01 -1.48
C SER A 195 21.57 -5.32 -0.93
N GLU A 196 21.47 -4.76 0.28
CA GLU A 196 22.59 -4.17 1.01
C GLU A 196 23.68 -5.22 1.34
N ALA A 197 23.29 -6.48 1.58
CA ALA A 197 24.21 -7.60 1.73
C ALA A 197 24.82 -8.09 0.40
N GLY A 198 24.45 -7.52 -0.76
CA GLY A 198 25.05 -7.84 -2.06
C GLY A 198 24.17 -8.66 -3.00
N VAL A 199 22.94 -8.99 -2.62
CA VAL A 199 21.95 -9.64 -3.48
C VAL A 199 21.27 -8.59 -4.37
N LYS A 200 21.98 -8.17 -5.42
CA LYS A 200 21.67 -6.95 -6.19
C LYS A 200 20.25 -6.87 -6.79
N LYS A 201 19.62 -8.01 -7.12
CA LYS A 201 18.28 -8.06 -7.73
C LYS A 201 17.26 -8.62 -6.73
N SER A 202 17.07 -7.91 -5.62
CA SER A 202 16.17 -8.28 -4.51
C SER A 202 14.80 -7.61 -4.62
N PHE A 203 13.93 -8.15 -5.46
CA PHE A 203 12.65 -7.54 -5.83
C PHE A 203 11.61 -7.60 -4.70
N GLN A 204 10.81 -6.55 -4.59
CA GLN A 204 9.54 -6.60 -3.85
C GLN A 204 8.38 -6.91 -4.79
N GLY A 205 7.21 -7.20 -4.23
CA GLY A 205 6.04 -7.59 -5.00
C GLY A 205 5.63 -6.52 -6.02
N VAL A 206 5.86 -5.24 -5.71
CA VAL A 206 5.62 -4.15 -6.66
C VAL A 206 6.63 -4.16 -7.82
N ASP A 207 7.91 -4.42 -7.56
CA ASP A 207 8.94 -4.54 -8.60
C ASP A 207 8.62 -5.72 -9.53
N PHE A 208 8.29 -6.87 -8.92
CA PHE A 208 7.85 -8.06 -9.62
C PHE A 208 6.61 -7.81 -10.47
N SER A 209 5.60 -7.13 -9.92
CA SER A 209 4.38 -6.84 -10.66
C SER A 209 4.65 -5.95 -11.87
N LEU A 210 5.45 -4.90 -11.70
CA LEU A 210 5.76 -3.93 -12.74
C LEU A 210 6.60 -4.49 -13.89
N LEU A 211 7.61 -5.31 -13.55
CA LEU A 211 8.64 -5.76 -14.49
C LEU A 211 8.37 -7.14 -15.05
N THR A 212 7.63 -7.99 -14.32
CA THR A 212 7.47 -9.41 -14.65
C THR A 212 6.01 -9.79 -14.82
N TRP A 213 5.17 -9.57 -13.81
CA TRP A 213 3.79 -10.06 -13.83
C TRP A 213 2.90 -9.33 -14.84
N SER A 214 2.86 -7.99 -14.81
CA SER A 214 1.98 -7.23 -15.69
C SER A 214 2.26 -7.49 -17.18
N PRO A 215 3.53 -7.52 -17.65
CA PRO A 215 3.82 -7.92 -19.02
C PRO A 215 3.41 -9.37 -19.36
N LEU A 216 3.56 -10.30 -18.41
CA LEU A 216 3.09 -11.69 -18.58
C LEU A 216 1.57 -11.76 -18.70
N TYR A 217 0.86 -10.95 -17.91
CA TYR A 217 -0.59 -10.85 -17.94
C TYR A 217 -1.08 -10.32 -19.29
N ASP A 218 -0.49 -9.22 -19.76
CA ASP A 218 -0.81 -8.65 -21.06
C ASP A 218 -0.62 -9.68 -22.18
N ASP A 219 0.51 -10.41 -22.16
CA ASP A 219 0.79 -11.46 -23.15
C ASP A 219 -0.20 -12.61 -23.11
N TRP A 220 -0.56 -13.06 -21.91
CA TRP A 220 -1.52 -14.14 -21.74
C TRP A 220 -2.88 -13.74 -22.30
N HIS A 221 -3.38 -12.56 -21.94
CA HIS A 221 -4.68 -12.08 -22.42
C HIS A 221 -4.69 -11.74 -23.93
N MET A 222 -3.55 -11.41 -24.51
CA MET A 222 -3.43 -11.09 -25.93
C MET A 222 -3.33 -12.31 -26.85
N ARG A 223 -3.27 -13.52 -26.29
CA ARG A 223 -3.28 -14.77 -27.04
C ARG A 223 -4.65 -15.06 -27.66
N PRO A 224 -4.72 -15.50 -28.93
CA PRO A 224 -5.98 -15.88 -29.58
C PRO A 224 -6.77 -16.94 -28.81
N GLU A 225 -6.09 -17.92 -28.21
CA GLU A 225 -6.69 -18.99 -27.40
C GLU A 225 -7.39 -18.48 -26.13
N ASN A 226 -7.00 -17.30 -25.64
CA ASN A 226 -7.62 -16.63 -24.48
C ASN A 226 -8.61 -15.53 -24.92
N GLY A 227 -9.05 -15.54 -26.18
CA GLY A 227 -9.97 -14.56 -26.76
C GLY A 227 -9.32 -13.21 -27.12
N GLY A 228 -7.99 -13.12 -27.03
CA GLY A 228 -7.23 -11.92 -27.33
C GLY A 228 -7.26 -11.56 -28.81
N LYS A 229 -7.41 -10.27 -29.11
CA LYS A 229 -7.23 -9.71 -30.45
C LYS A 229 -5.91 -8.97 -30.50
N ARG A 230 -4.93 -9.48 -31.27
CA ARG A 230 -3.66 -8.79 -31.53
C ARG A 230 -3.92 -7.44 -32.22
N GLY A 231 -3.94 -6.38 -31.41
CA GLY A 231 -3.87 -5.00 -31.86
C GLY A 231 -2.83 -4.28 -31.00
N ARG A 232 -1.99 -3.42 -31.61
CA ARG A 232 -0.96 -2.62 -30.91
C ARG A 232 -1.51 -1.73 -29.78
N TYR A 233 -2.84 -1.59 -29.70
CA TYR A 233 -3.54 -0.71 -28.75
C TYR A 233 -4.48 -1.44 -27.80
N ASN A 234 -4.54 -2.78 -27.86
CA ASN A 234 -5.36 -3.57 -26.94
C ASN A 234 -4.48 -4.05 -25.79
N ILE A 235 -4.01 -3.13 -24.95
CA ILE A 235 -3.52 -3.59 -23.66
C ILE A 235 -4.76 -3.83 -22.81
N ASP A 236 -4.92 -5.07 -22.35
CA ASP A 236 -6.11 -5.47 -21.64
C ASP A 236 -6.21 -4.69 -20.32
N HIS A 237 -7.31 -3.98 -20.14
CA HIS A 237 -7.52 -3.13 -18.98
C HIS A 237 -7.82 -4.01 -17.77
N VAL A 238 -6.77 -4.43 -17.04
CA VAL A 238 -6.87 -5.23 -15.80
C VAL A 238 -7.93 -4.65 -14.87
N MET A 239 -7.93 -3.31 -14.70
CA MET A 239 -8.89 -2.61 -13.83
C MET A 239 -10.31 -2.60 -14.39
N TYR A 240 -10.47 -2.46 -15.71
CA TYR A 240 -11.81 -2.49 -16.33
C TYR A 240 -12.40 -3.89 -16.29
N ARG A 241 -11.60 -4.95 -16.50
CA ARG A 241 -12.04 -6.33 -16.27
C ARG A 241 -12.38 -6.55 -14.80
N ALA A 242 -11.50 -6.22 -13.87
CA ALA A 242 -11.76 -6.39 -12.43
C ALA A 242 -13.04 -5.68 -11.95
N THR A 243 -13.44 -4.57 -12.59
CA THR A 243 -14.67 -3.82 -12.26
C THR A 243 -15.90 -4.19 -13.09
N SER A 244 -15.74 -4.90 -14.23
CA SER A 244 -16.85 -5.36 -15.09
C SER A 244 -17.17 -6.85 -14.97
N VAL A 245 -16.27 -7.62 -14.37
CA VAL A 245 -16.45 -9.05 -14.06
C VAL A 245 -17.49 -9.16 -12.96
N SER A 246 -18.64 -9.79 -13.26
CA SER A 246 -19.69 -10.04 -12.27
C SER A 246 -19.13 -10.87 -11.11
N THR A 247 -19.70 -10.75 -9.92
CA THR A 247 -19.31 -11.48 -8.69
C THR A 247 -19.25 -13.01 -8.83
N LYS A 248 -19.74 -13.58 -9.94
CA LYS A 248 -19.74 -15.03 -10.22
C LYS A 248 -18.50 -15.56 -10.92
N THR A 249 -17.57 -14.69 -11.34
CA THR A 249 -16.39 -15.07 -12.13
C THR A 249 -15.11 -14.90 -11.30
N LEU A 250 -14.18 -15.86 -11.42
CA LEU A 250 -12.85 -15.77 -10.80
C LEU A 250 -12.20 -14.42 -11.15
N LEU A 251 -11.49 -13.83 -10.19
CA LEU A 251 -10.78 -12.58 -10.45
C LEU A 251 -9.73 -12.81 -11.55
N PRO A 252 -9.53 -11.86 -12.49
CA PRO A 252 -8.76 -12.12 -13.72
C PRO A 252 -7.34 -12.65 -13.49
N ASP A 253 -6.61 -12.13 -12.50
CA ASP A 253 -5.26 -12.63 -12.22
C ASP A 253 -5.25 -14.03 -11.64
N ILE A 254 -6.28 -14.41 -10.86
CA ILE A 254 -6.39 -15.77 -10.31
C ILE A 254 -6.74 -16.76 -11.41
N GLU A 255 -7.64 -16.39 -12.33
CA GLU A 255 -7.96 -17.21 -13.51
C GLU A 255 -6.70 -17.48 -14.34
N MET A 256 -5.95 -16.43 -14.69
CA MET A 256 -4.69 -16.58 -15.40
C MET A 256 -3.70 -17.45 -14.62
N LEU A 257 -3.52 -17.19 -13.32
CA LEU A 257 -2.58 -17.94 -12.47
C LEU A 257 -2.91 -19.44 -12.40
N MET A 258 -4.20 -19.80 -12.39
CA MET A 258 -4.64 -21.20 -12.39
C MET A 258 -4.40 -21.89 -13.75
N ASN A 259 -4.40 -21.13 -14.85
CA ASN A 259 -4.24 -21.66 -16.20
C ASN A 259 -2.80 -21.57 -16.73
N LEU A 260 -1.91 -20.86 -16.04
CA LEU A 260 -0.51 -20.72 -16.44
C LEU A 260 0.32 -21.98 -16.11
N PRO A 261 1.00 -22.58 -17.09
CA PRO A 261 1.92 -23.67 -16.82
C PRO A 261 3.10 -23.20 -15.94
N PRO A 262 3.55 -24.01 -14.96
CA PRO A 262 4.71 -23.66 -14.13
C PRO A 262 5.98 -23.36 -14.95
N ALA A 263 6.17 -24.05 -16.08
CA ALA A 263 7.28 -23.81 -17.00
C ALA A 263 7.26 -22.41 -17.60
N GLU A 264 6.07 -21.87 -17.89
CA GLU A 264 5.92 -20.53 -18.45
C GLU A 264 6.20 -19.45 -17.40
N ILE A 265 5.76 -19.67 -16.16
CA ILE A 265 6.11 -18.82 -15.01
C ILE A 265 7.63 -18.82 -14.82
N ALA A 266 8.26 -20.00 -14.75
CA ALA A 266 9.70 -20.13 -14.59
C ALA A 266 10.47 -19.41 -15.71
N SER A 267 10.09 -19.67 -16.96
CA SER A 267 10.69 -19.04 -18.14
C SER A 267 10.60 -17.53 -18.05
N THR A 268 9.42 -16.97 -17.77
CA THR A 268 9.20 -15.52 -17.74
C THR A 268 9.95 -14.84 -16.60
N VAL A 269 9.88 -15.39 -15.39
CA VAL A 269 10.57 -14.85 -14.21
C VAL A 269 12.09 -14.88 -14.40
N SER A 270 12.63 -15.96 -14.99
CA SER A 270 14.07 -16.11 -15.22
C SER A 270 14.66 -15.07 -16.17
N ARG A 271 13.85 -14.48 -17.07
CA ARG A 271 14.29 -13.41 -17.97
C ARG A 271 14.69 -12.14 -17.22
N CYS A 272 14.15 -11.91 -16.02
CA CYS A 272 14.52 -10.76 -15.19
C CYS A 272 15.73 -11.02 -14.28
N ARG A 273 16.21 -12.26 -14.20
CA ARG A 273 17.36 -12.67 -13.36
C ARG A 273 17.22 -12.24 -11.91
N ILE A 274 16.02 -12.42 -11.36
CA ILE A 274 15.71 -12.04 -9.98
C ILE A 274 16.50 -12.95 -9.03
N ASP A 275 17.33 -12.36 -8.18
CA ASP A 275 18.13 -13.11 -7.20
C ASP A 275 17.32 -13.40 -5.92
N ALA A 276 16.56 -12.42 -5.46
CA ALA A 276 15.67 -12.54 -4.31
C ALA A 276 14.32 -11.90 -4.59
N LEU A 277 13.25 -12.48 -4.02
CA LEU A 277 11.90 -12.01 -4.25
C LEU A 277 11.07 -12.05 -2.96
N SER A 278 10.51 -10.90 -2.60
CA SER A 278 9.40 -10.79 -1.67
C SER A 278 8.10 -10.54 -2.43
N LEU A 279 7.04 -11.31 -2.13
CA LEU A 279 5.71 -11.12 -2.72
C LEU A 279 4.77 -10.33 -1.81
N THR A 280 5.31 -9.38 -1.04
CA THR A 280 4.54 -8.41 -0.24
C THR A 280 3.42 -7.77 -1.06
N GLY A 281 2.17 -8.06 -0.69
CA GLY A 281 0.96 -7.54 -1.32
C GLY A 281 0.52 -8.30 -2.57
N TYR A 282 1.19 -9.41 -2.90
CA TYR A 282 0.89 -10.34 -4.00
C TYR A 282 1.03 -11.79 -3.53
N GLU A 283 0.62 -12.06 -2.29
CA GLU A 283 0.92 -13.29 -1.57
C GLU A 283 0.37 -14.55 -2.28
N ASN A 284 -0.69 -14.43 -3.08
CA ASN A 284 -1.23 -15.54 -3.88
C ASN A 284 -0.25 -16.07 -4.94
N LEU A 285 0.77 -15.29 -5.33
CA LEU A 285 1.84 -15.73 -6.22
C LEU A 285 2.90 -16.59 -5.52
N PHE A 286 2.91 -16.67 -4.18
CA PHE A 286 4.00 -17.31 -3.44
C PHE A 286 4.18 -18.77 -3.83
N TRP A 287 3.11 -19.56 -3.79
CA TRP A 287 3.19 -21.00 -4.07
C TRP A 287 3.52 -21.33 -5.54
N PRO A 288 2.91 -20.67 -6.54
CA PRO A 288 3.30 -20.85 -7.94
C PRO A 288 4.78 -20.53 -8.19
N ILE A 289 5.28 -19.44 -7.62
CA ILE A 289 6.69 -19.06 -7.77
C ILE A 289 7.62 -20.04 -7.03
N TYR A 290 7.26 -20.45 -5.81
CA TYR A 290 8.01 -21.44 -5.06
C TYR A 290 8.15 -22.77 -5.83
N ARG A 291 7.06 -23.27 -6.42
CA ARG A 291 7.07 -24.51 -7.22
C ARG A 291 7.90 -24.37 -8.50
N ALA A 292 7.93 -23.17 -9.10
CA ALA A 292 8.79 -22.84 -10.23
C ALA A 292 10.26 -22.59 -9.83
N SER A 293 10.58 -22.60 -8.53
CA SER A 293 11.91 -22.28 -7.98
C SER A 293 12.40 -23.39 -7.05
N PRO A 294 12.63 -24.62 -7.55
CA PRO A 294 12.91 -25.79 -6.72
C PRO A 294 14.17 -25.64 -5.85
N ASN A 295 15.12 -24.81 -6.29
CA ASN A 295 16.40 -24.57 -5.62
C ASN A 295 16.39 -23.34 -4.70
N ALA A 296 15.29 -22.59 -4.64
CA ALA A 296 15.24 -21.38 -3.80
C ALA A 296 15.28 -21.74 -2.31
N THR A 297 16.08 -20.98 -1.56
CA THR A 297 16.03 -20.92 -0.09
C THR A 297 14.87 -20.02 0.29
N VAL A 298 13.96 -20.52 1.12
CA VAL A 298 12.83 -19.74 1.63
C VAL A 298 13.22 -19.08 2.94
N ILE A 299 13.21 -17.75 2.97
CA ILE A 299 13.43 -16.97 4.20
C ILE A 299 12.05 -16.63 4.76
N TYR A 300 11.64 -17.33 5.83
CA TYR A 300 10.41 -17.01 6.53
C TYR A 300 10.69 -15.91 7.56
N VAL A 301 10.09 -14.74 7.37
CA VAL A 301 10.37 -13.57 8.21
C VAL A 301 9.36 -13.51 9.36
N HIS A 302 9.88 -13.57 10.58
CA HIS A 302 9.18 -13.27 11.82
C HIS A 302 9.29 -11.76 12.09
N GLY A 303 8.13 -11.11 12.16
CA GLY A 303 8.00 -9.72 12.60
C GLY A 303 7.38 -9.66 13.98
N SER A 304 7.19 -8.43 14.46
CA SER A 304 6.44 -8.20 15.70
C SER A 304 5.10 -8.94 15.59
N PRO A 305 4.65 -9.66 16.64
CA PRO A 305 3.37 -10.36 16.62
C PRO A 305 2.30 -9.45 16.04
N MET A 306 1.50 -9.94 15.09
CA MET A 306 0.30 -9.23 14.59
C MET A 306 -0.77 -9.09 15.67
N GLU A 307 -0.40 -8.88 16.94
CA GLU A 307 -1.36 -8.79 18.03
C GLU A 307 -2.29 -7.58 17.84
N ARG A 308 -1.90 -6.54 17.06
CA ARG A 308 -2.78 -5.38 16.78
C ARG A 308 -2.59 -4.67 15.42
N PRO A 309 -2.74 -5.32 14.27
CA PRO A 309 -2.82 -4.64 12.97
C PRO A 309 -3.89 -3.54 12.97
N GLU A 310 -5.00 -3.77 13.67
CA GLU A 310 -6.07 -2.79 13.85
C GLU A 310 -5.63 -1.54 14.61
N ALA A 311 -4.76 -1.65 15.62
CA ALA A 311 -4.32 -0.47 16.38
C ALA A 311 -3.43 0.44 15.54
N TRP A 312 -2.53 -0.13 14.74
CA TRP A 312 -1.68 0.64 13.84
C TRP A 312 -2.50 1.28 12.72
N ALA A 313 -3.37 0.50 12.07
CA ALA A 313 -4.26 1.01 11.02
C ALA A 313 -5.20 2.09 11.59
N ALA A 314 -5.89 1.84 12.71
CA ALA A 314 -6.82 2.79 13.32
C ALA A 314 -6.13 4.09 13.75
N GLU A 315 -4.90 4.03 14.27
CA GLU A 315 -4.18 5.24 14.66
C GLU A 315 -3.74 6.07 13.44
N PHE A 316 -3.24 5.42 12.38
CA PHE A 316 -2.90 6.10 11.13
C PHE A 316 -4.14 6.70 10.45
N HIS A 317 -5.22 5.92 10.36
CA HIS A 317 -6.46 6.32 9.71
C HIS A 317 -7.19 7.45 10.47
N ARG A 318 -7.27 7.41 11.80
CA ARG A 318 -8.11 8.37 12.54
C ARG A 318 -7.58 9.82 12.51
N LYS A 319 -6.26 10.02 12.46
CA LYS A 319 -5.65 11.36 12.57
C LYS A 319 -5.29 11.98 11.22
N ASN A 320 -4.88 11.16 10.25
CA ASN A 320 -4.27 11.67 9.02
C ASN A 320 -4.99 11.23 7.75
N PHE A 321 -5.98 10.32 7.82
CA PHE A 321 -6.53 9.70 6.60
C PHE A 321 -7.01 10.69 5.56
N VAL A 322 -7.80 11.69 5.94
CA VAL A 322 -8.33 12.67 4.96
C VAL A 322 -7.20 13.45 4.30
N TRP A 323 -6.22 13.93 5.07
CA TRP A 323 -5.08 14.67 4.52
C TRP A 323 -4.16 13.79 3.68
N SER A 324 -3.86 12.58 4.15
CA SER A 324 -3.08 11.59 3.42
C SER A 324 -3.78 11.17 2.14
N MET A 325 -5.11 11.01 2.15
CA MET A 325 -5.89 10.72 0.95
C MET A 325 -5.90 11.87 -0.04
N LEU A 326 -6.09 13.11 0.42
CA LEU A 326 -6.01 14.26 -0.48
C LEU A 326 -4.63 14.41 -1.09
N LEU A 327 -3.56 14.29 -0.29
CA LEU A 327 -2.18 14.33 -0.82
C LEU A 327 -1.90 13.17 -1.75
N LEU A 328 -2.34 11.95 -1.42
CA LEU A 328 -2.15 10.79 -2.27
C LEU A 328 -2.92 10.95 -3.58
N ILE A 329 -4.17 11.41 -3.56
CA ILE A 329 -4.94 11.67 -4.78
C ILE A 329 -4.23 12.72 -5.62
N LEU A 330 -3.79 13.83 -5.03
CA LEU A 330 -3.09 14.88 -5.77
C LEU A 330 -1.78 14.38 -6.39
N TRP A 331 -0.98 13.63 -5.63
CA TRP A 331 0.28 13.08 -6.11
C TRP A 331 0.08 11.98 -7.14
N ALA A 332 -0.88 11.08 -6.89
CA ALA A 332 -1.15 9.93 -7.74
C ALA A 332 -2.05 10.26 -8.94
N THR A 333 -2.45 11.52 -9.13
CA THR A 333 -3.19 11.95 -10.34
C THR A 333 -2.43 12.99 -11.15
N ALA A 334 -1.48 13.70 -10.53
CA ALA A 334 -0.62 14.67 -11.18
C ALA A 334 0.06 14.15 -12.47
N PRO A 335 0.70 12.95 -12.46
CA PRO A 335 1.37 12.44 -13.66
C PRO A 335 0.42 11.85 -14.71
N HIS A 336 -0.88 11.70 -14.40
CA HIS A 336 -1.83 10.98 -15.24
C HIS A 336 -2.81 11.89 -16.00
N MET A 337 -2.98 13.16 -15.60
CA MET A 337 -3.92 14.06 -16.30
C MET A 337 -3.51 14.30 -17.76
N LEU A 338 -2.22 14.46 -17.99
CA LEU A 338 -1.58 14.55 -19.30
C LEU A 338 -0.51 13.45 -19.38
N PRO A 339 -0.09 13.01 -20.57
CA PRO A 339 0.88 11.92 -20.73
C PRO A 339 2.31 12.41 -20.42
N TRP A 340 2.54 12.92 -19.21
CA TRP A 340 3.84 13.50 -18.83
C TRP A 340 4.97 12.49 -18.90
N SER A 341 4.67 11.22 -18.60
CA SER A 341 5.64 10.13 -18.73
C SER A 341 6.00 9.81 -20.19
N ALA A 342 5.24 10.25 -21.19
CA ALA A 342 5.64 10.11 -22.58
C ALA A 342 6.92 10.92 -22.89
N LEU A 343 7.14 12.03 -22.17
CA LEU A 343 8.38 12.81 -22.29
C LEU A 343 9.61 12.01 -21.85
N LEU A 344 9.43 11.00 -21.00
CA LEU A 344 10.53 10.17 -20.54
C LEU A 344 11.10 9.29 -21.65
N HIS A 345 10.35 8.95 -22.71
CA HIS A 345 10.92 8.31 -23.90
C HIS A 345 11.97 9.19 -24.61
N VAL A 346 11.85 10.52 -24.48
CA VAL A 346 12.80 11.49 -25.03
C VAL A 346 13.93 11.76 -24.04
N VAL A 347 13.63 11.79 -22.74
CA VAL A 347 14.61 12.09 -21.70
C VAL A 347 15.50 10.88 -21.38
N ASP A 348 15.00 9.64 -21.45
CA ASP A 348 15.77 8.43 -21.09
C ASP A 348 17.11 8.35 -21.82
N PRO A 349 17.14 8.48 -23.17
CA PRO A 349 18.39 8.35 -23.91
C PRO A 349 19.39 9.46 -23.53
N LEU A 350 18.90 10.65 -23.19
CA LEU A 350 19.73 11.78 -22.78
C LEU A 350 20.37 11.59 -21.40
N VAL A 351 19.77 10.76 -20.53
CA VAL A 351 20.29 10.42 -19.21
C VAL A 351 20.94 9.03 -19.14
N GLY A 352 21.19 8.42 -20.30
CA GLY A 352 21.90 7.15 -20.44
C GLY A 352 21.02 5.91 -20.37
N ASP A 353 19.77 5.98 -20.83
CA ASP A 353 18.82 4.87 -20.96
C ASP A 353 18.52 4.16 -19.63
N GLN A 354 18.28 4.91 -18.56
CA GLN A 354 18.14 4.33 -17.22
C GLN A 354 16.87 3.49 -17.07
N ILE A 355 15.73 3.92 -17.61
CA ILE A 355 14.48 3.14 -17.60
C ILE A 355 14.64 1.94 -18.52
N LYS A 356 15.09 2.15 -19.75
CA LYS A 356 15.24 1.07 -20.74
C LYS A 356 16.17 -0.02 -20.23
N LYS A 357 17.38 0.32 -19.74
CA LYS A 357 18.30 -0.67 -19.15
C LYS A 357 17.69 -1.39 -17.96
N ARG A 358 16.93 -0.67 -17.11
CA ARG A 358 16.24 -1.27 -15.97
C ARG A 358 15.15 -2.25 -16.41
N LEU A 359 14.42 -1.96 -17.48
CA LEU A 359 13.44 -2.87 -18.06
C LEU A 359 14.09 -4.10 -18.68
N GLU A 360 15.20 -3.93 -19.42
CA GLU A 360 15.92 -5.04 -20.08
C GLU A 360 16.62 -5.96 -19.09
N ASP A 361 17.30 -5.36 -18.11
CA ASP A 361 18.12 -6.09 -17.14
C ASP A 361 17.31 -6.55 -15.92
N GLY A 362 16.08 -6.09 -15.75
CA GLY A 362 15.34 -6.12 -14.47
C GLY A 362 15.88 -5.13 -13.42
N GLY A 363 17.11 -4.61 -13.61
CA GLY A 363 17.79 -3.61 -12.78
C GLY A 363 17.85 -3.90 -11.27
N PRO A 364 18.36 -2.96 -10.46
CA PRO A 364 18.15 -3.00 -9.02
C PRO A 364 16.67 -2.71 -8.72
N PRO A 365 16.13 -3.22 -7.60
CA PRO A 365 14.73 -3.01 -7.19
C PRO A 365 14.36 -1.53 -7.24
N LEU A 366 13.19 -1.21 -7.80
CA LEU A 366 12.69 0.17 -7.83
C LEU A 366 12.62 0.67 -6.38
N THR A 367 12.05 -0.14 -5.50
CA THR A 367 11.81 0.19 -4.09
C THR A 367 13.03 0.61 -3.25
N GLU A 368 14.25 0.47 -3.78
CA GLU A 368 15.51 0.82 -3.12
C GLU A 368 16.15 2.11 -3.63
N VAL A 369 16.20 2.34 -4.95
CA VAL A 369 16.95 3.45 -5.55
C VAL A 369 16.09 4.20 -6.58
N TRP A 370 15.57 5.36 -6.17
CA TRP A 370 14.76 6.25 -7.00
C TRP A 370 15.43 7.61 -7.23
N GLY A 371 15.84 7.85 -8.48
CA GLY A 371 15.91 9.22 -8.98
C GLY A 371 14.49 9.77 -9.24
N PRO A 372 14.28 11.09 -9.23
CA PRO A 372 12.96 11.70 -9.47
C PRO A 372 12.38 11.30 -10.84
N TYR A 373 13.26 11.02 -11.81
CA TYR A 373 12.92 10.54 -13.15
C TYR A 373 12.31 9.12 -13.14
N ILE A 374 12.98 8.16 -12.52
CA ILE A 374 12.48 6.78 -12.37
C ILE A 374 11.22 6.77 -11.51
N TYR A 375 11.14 7.66 -10.51
CA TYR A 375 9.94 7.79 -9.70
C TYR A 375 8.75 8.29 -10.51
N LEU A 376 8.92 9.31 -11.37
CA LEU A 376 7.85 9.78 -12.25
C LEU A 376 7.35 8.65 -13.17
N TRP A 377 8.27 7.88 -13.74
CA TRP A 377 7.94 6.68 -14.51
C TRP A 377 7.12 5.66 -13.70
N TYR A 378 7.65 5.26 -12.54
CA TYR A 378 7.00 4.32 -11.63
C TYR A 378 5.58 4.79 -11.27
N GLN A 379 5.41 6.04 -10.88
CA GLN A 379 4.11 6.60 -10.50
C GLN A 379 3.13 6.58 -11.68
N SER A 380 3.60 6.84 -12.90
CA SER A 380 2.75 6.79 -14.09
C SER A 380 2.26 5.38 -14.48
N LEU A 381 2.86 4.32 -13.94
CA LEU A 381 2.51 2.93 -14.26
C LEU A 381 1.98 2.13 -13.07
N GLN A 382 2.26 2.55 -11.83
CA GLN A 382 2.00 1.74 -10.62
C GLN A 382 0.53 1.34 -10.48
N TRP A 383 -0.41 2.17 -10.91
CA TRP A 383 -1.84 1.89 -10.75
C TRP A 383 -2.24 0.76 -11.67
N ARG A 384 -1.93 0.86 -12.96
CA ARG A 384 -2.18 -0.20 -13.92
C ARG A 384 -1.35 -1.46 -13.66
N ARG A 385 -0.02 -1.34 -13.60
CA ARG A 385 0.91 -2.48 -13.57
C ARG A 385 1.17 -3.08 -12.19
N ALA A 386 0.64 -2.48 -11.12
CA ALA A 386 0.80 -3.01 -9.76
C ALA A 386 -0.52 -3.02 -8.97
N ILE A 387 -1.11 -1.87 -8.69
CA ILE A 387 -2.28 -1.78 -7.81
C ILE A 387 -3.49 -2.52 -8.40
N SER A 388 -3.68 -2.47 -9.73
CA SER A 388 -4.78 -3.17 -10.38
C SER A 388 -4.68 -4.69 -10.21
N HIS A 389 -3.48 -5.26 -10.31
CA HIS A 389 -3.28 -6.69 -10.08
C HIS A 389 -3.49 -7.11 -8.62
N ARG A 390 -3.17 -6.22 -7.66
CA ARG A 390 -3.55 -6.44 -6.26
C ARG A 390 -5.05 -6.52 -6.11
N ALA A 391 -5.79 -5.61 -6.74
CA ALA A 391 -7.26 -5.57 -6.70
C ALA A 391 -7.89 -6.74 -7.49
N ALA A 392 -7.24 -7.21 -8.54
CA ALA A 392 -7.67 -8.33 -9.38
C ALA A 392 -7.27 -9.71 -8.82
N GLY A 393 -6.99 -9.78 -7.51
CA GLY A 393 -6.97 -11.02 -6.74
C GLY A 393 -5.60 -11.49 -6.30
N LEU A 394 -4.49 -10.87 -6.74
CA LEU A 394 -3.16 -11.31 -6.27
C LEU A 394 -2.89 -10.97 -4.81
N ARG A 395 -3.54 -9.93 -4.27
CA ARG A 395 -3.36 -9.53 -2.88
C ARG A 395 -4.10 -10.49 -1.97
N TRP A 396 -3.36 -11.12 -1.07
CA TRP A 396 -3.93 -11.83 0.07
C TRP A 396 -3.35 -11.26 1.36
N MET A 397 -4.11 -10.37 2.01
CA MET A 397 -3.74 -9.83 3.31
C MET A 397 -4.55 -10.54 4.39
N PRO A 398 -3.92 -11.42 5.20
CA PRO A 398 -4.64 -12.04 6.31
C PRO A 398 -5.12 -10.96 7.27
N ALA A 399 -6.44 -10.77 7.36
CA ALA A 399 -7.05 -9.80 8.27
C ALA A 399 -6.97 -10.25 9.74
N ALA A 400 -6.74 -11.55 9.98
CA ALA A 400 -6.73 -12.17 11.29
C ALA A 400 -5.47 -13.00 11.53
N ALA A 401 -5.05 -13.07 12.80
CA ALA A 401 -3.86 -13.81 13.22
C ALA A 401 -3.89 -15.30 12.84
N HIS A 402 -5.07 -15.94 12.86
CA HIS A 402 -5.21 -17.34 12.48
C HIS A 402 -4.88 -17.59 11.00
N ALA A 403 -5.26 -16.68 10.09
CA ALA A 403 -4.95 -16.79 8.67
C ALA A 403 -3.45 -16.62 8.40
N HIS A 404 -2.81 -15.69 9.13
CA HIS A 404 -1.36 -15.56 9.12
C HIS A 404 -0.66 -16.83 9.61
N ASN A 405 -1.12 -17.38 10.74
CA ASN A 405 -0.59 -18.62 11.29
C ASN A 405 -0.81 -19.80 10.34
N ALA A 406 -1.95 -19.87 9.64
CA ALA A 406 -2.21 -20.92 8.65
C ALA A 406 -1.19 -20.87 7.50
N PHE A 407 -0.86 -19.67 6.99
CA PHE A 407 0.20 -19.53 5.99
C PHE A 407 1.58 -19.91 6.53
N ARG A 408 1.91 -19.49 7.76
CA ARG A 408 3.13 -19.94 8.43
C ARG A 408 3.21 -21.46 8.48
N GLN A 409 2.16 -22.12 8.96
CA GLN A 409 2.12 -23.57 9.08
C GLN A 409 2.23 -24.25 7.71
N ALA A 410 1.62 -23.68 6.67
CA ALA A 410 1.79 -24.17 5.31
C ALA A 410 3.25 -24.07 4.83
N VAL A 411 3.94 -22.95 5.09
CA VAL A 411 5.37 -22.78 4.78
C VAL A 411 6.22 -23.81 5.54
N LEU A 412 6.02 -23.95 6.85
CA LEU A 412 6.77 -24.92 7.67
C LEU A 412 6.56 -26.38 7.22
N ARG A 413 5.35 -26.69 6.74
CA ARG A 413 4.99 -28.04 6.29
C ARG A 413 5.51 -28.35 4.89
N GLU A 414 5.42 -27.41 3.96
CA GLU A 414 5.68 -27.66 2.54
C GLU A 414 7.13 -27.37 2.14
N VAL A 415 7.83 -26.48 2.87
CA VAL A 415 9.23 -26.17 2.60
C VAL A 415 10.14 -27.13 3.37
N PRO A 416 11.03 -27.87 2.70
CA PRO A 416 12.01 -28.72 3.39
C PRO A 416 12.87 -27.89 4.35
N ALA A 417 13.12 -28.42 5.55
CA ALA A 417 13.91 -27.73 6.59
C ALA A 417 15.31 -27.31 6.11
N SER A 418 15.92 -28.05 5.17
CA SER A 418 17.21 -27.70 4.57
C SER A 418 17.19 -26.41 3.74
N ARG A 419 16.02 -26.04 3.20
CA ARG A 419 15.81 -24.83 2.40
C ARG A 419 15.06 -23.74 3.14
N LEU A 420 14.59 -24.00 4.36
CA LEU A 420 13.87 -23.04 5.17
C LEU A 420 14.85 -22.32 6.11
N LYS A 421 14.81 -20.99 6.09
CA LYS A 421 15.52 -20.13 7.04
C LYS A 421 14.52 -19.25 7.75
N GLU A 422 14.32 -19.50 9.04
CA GLU A 422 13.52 -18.63 9.89
C GLU A 422 14.33 -17.40 10.30
N TRP A 423 13.74 -16.21 10.13
CA TRP A 423 14.43 -14.94 10.35
C TRP A 423 13.62 -14.01 11.24
N TYR A 424 14.12 -13.73 12.43
CA TYR A 424 13.57 -12.82 13.42
C TYR A 424 14.19 -11.43 13.26
N LEU A 425 13.41 -10.48 12.72
CA LEU A 425 13.89 -9.14 12.36
C LEU A 425 14.59 -8.37 13.49
N TYR A 426 14.24 -8.65 14.74
CA TYR A 426 14.78 -7.96 15.92
C TYR A 426 15.91 -8.71 16.62
N GLU A 427 16.11 -9.98 16.30
CA GLU A 427 17.10 -10.83 16.96
C GLU A 427 18.29 -11.10 16.03
N ASN A 428 18.00 -11.40 14.76
CA ASN A 428 19.03 -11.70 13.78
C ASN A 428 19.80 -10.44 13.33
N LYS A 429 21.09 -10.62 13.09
CA LYS A 429 22.04 -9.52 12.84
C LYS A 429 22.62 -9.56 11.44
N TRP A 430 23.29 -8.47 11.04
CA TRP A 430 23.98 -8.39 9.75
C TRP A 430 24.98 -9.52 9.48
N PRO A 431 25.85 -9.94 10.43
CA PRO A 431 26.79 -11.03 10.19
C PRO A 431 26.11 -12.34 9.76
N GLU A 432 24.99 -12.69 10.38
CA GLU A 432 24.22 -13.89 10.05
C GLU A 432 23.60 -13.79 8.65
N LEU A 433 23.18 -12.58 8.25
CA LEU A 433 22.59 -12.37 6.93
C LEU A 433 23.67 -12.46 5.84
N CYS A 434 24.82 -11.86 6.10
CA CYS A 434 25.98 -11.91 5.21
C CYS A 434 26.55 -13.32 5.09
N GLU A 435 26.56 -14.10 6.17
CA GLU A 435 26.90 -15.53 6.13
C GLU A 435 25.89 -16.29 5.27
N LEU A 436 24.58 -16.07 5.47
CA LEU A 436 23.53 -16.69 4.67
C LEU A 436 23.71 -16.41 3.18
N VAL A 437 24.07 -15.17 2.80
CA VAL A 437 24.25 -14.79 1.39
C VAL A 437 25.68 -14.95 0.87
N ASN A 438 26.61 -15.49 1.69
CA ASN A 438 28.04 -15.59 1.39
C ASN A 438 28.66 -14.26 0.92
N SER A 439 28.31 -13.15 1.58
CA SER A 439 28.81 -11.82 1.23
C SER A 439 30.07 -11.46 2.01
N THR A 440 31.08 -11.00 1.28
CA THR A 440 32.32 -10.45 1.85
C THR A 440 32.18 -9.00 2.30
N ARG A 441 31.09 -8.31 1.90
CA ARG A 441 30.84 -6.91 2.22
C ARG A 441 29.63 -6.81 3.12
N CYS A 442 29.88 -6.90 4.42
CA CYS A 442 28.83 -6.80 5.43
C CYS A 442 28.78 -5.37 6.00
N PRO A 443 27.59 -4.74 6.14
CA PRO A 443 27.45 -3.50 6.89
C PRO A 443 28.01 -3.66 8.31
N SER A 444 28.66 -2.61 8.82
CA SER A 444 29.26 -2.62 10.17
C SER A 444 28.24 -2.46 11.30
N THR A 445 26.98 -2.17 10.97
CA THR A 445 25.92 -2.05 11.96
C THR A 445 25.51 -3.44 12.46
N ASN A 446 25.10 -3.56 13.72
CA ASN A 446 24.71 -4.86 14.28
C ASN A 446 23.24 -5.22 14.00
N LEU A 447 22.39 -4.24 13.67
CA LEU A 447 20.95 -4.44 13.51
C LEU A 447 20.53 -4.17 12.06
N LEU A 448 19.65 -5.03 11.55
CA LEU A 448 18.98 -4.81 10.29
C LEU A 448 18.13 -3.54 10.36
N ARG A 449 18.08 -2.81 9.24
CA ARG A 449 17.29 -1.59 9.15
C ARG A 449 15.80 -1.95 9.06
N GLU A 450 15.02 -1.56 10.07
CA GLU A 450 13.57 -1.65 10.00
C GLU A 450 13.04 -0.59 9.02
N GLN A 451 12.42 -1.04 7.93
CA GLN A 451 11.68 -0.16 7.03
C GLN A 451 10.21 -0.14 7.47
N ARG A 452 9.74 1.03 7.90
CA ARG A 452 8.32 1.22 8.27
C ARG A 452 7.49 1.47 7.01
N HIS A 453 6.31 0.85 6.95
CA HIS A 453 5.27 1.11 5.94
C HIS A 453 4.58 2.47 6.14
N VAL A 454 5.34 3.53 6.37
CA VAL A 454 4.82 4.89 6.18
C VAL A 454 4.61 5.03 4.66
N PRO A 455 3.52 5.67 4.16
CA PRO A 455 3.36 5.93 2.73
C PRO A 455 4.69 6.44 2.18
N ASP A 456 5.16 5.82 1.09
CA ASP A 456 6.53 5.67 0.55
C ASP A 456 7.49 6.88 0.53
N PHE A 457 7.08 7.99 1.13
CA PHE A 457 7.84 9.18 1.43
C PHE A 457 8.78 8.91 2.60
N LYS A 458 9.83 8.15 2.27
CA LYS A 458 10.88 7.74 3.19
C LYS A 458 11.52 8.99 3.81
N PHE A 459 11.39 9.12 5.14
CA PHE A 459 12.24 9.96 5.98
C PHE A 459 13.75 9.69 5.78
N ASP A 460 14.08 8.55 5.17
CA ASP A 460 15.43 8.10 4.89
C ASP A 460 16.13 8.79 3.72
N ASP A 461 15.37 9.35 2.75
CA ASP A 461 15.91 10.13 1.62
C ASP A 461 15.05 11.39 1.38
N CYS A 462 15.07 12.26 2.39
CA CYS A 462 14.41 13.56 2.35
C CYS A 462 14.74 14.36 1.05
N PRO A 463 16.00 14.42 0.55
CA PRO A 463 16.29 15.14 -0.68
C PRO A 463 15.52 14.62 -1.90
N SER A 464 15.48 13.31 -2.13
CA SER A 464 14.74 12.74 -3.27
C SER A 464 13.24 12.96 -3.12
N PHE A 465 12.71 12.84 -1.90
CA PHE A 465 11.32 13.16 -1.59
C PHE A 465 10.96 14.59 -1.99
N TRP A 466 11.76 15.58 -1.60
CA TRP A 466 11.50 16.97 -1.93
C TRP A 466 11.61 17.26 -3.43
N LYS A 467 12.56 16.63 -4.13
CA LYS A 467 12.68 16.73 -5.60
C LYS A 467 11.44 16.20 -6.31
N VAL A 468 10.97 15.03 -5.91
CA VAL A 468 9.73 14.41 -6.41
C VAL A 468 8.51 15.29 -6.11
N THR A 469 8.40 15.78 -4.88
CA THR A 469 7.29 16.65 -4.48
C THR A 469 7.27 17.93 -5.30
N ALA A 470 8.43 18.55 -5.50
CA ALA A 470 8.57 19.74 -6.34
C ALA A 470 8.15 19.46 -7.78
N LEU A 471 8.59 18.33 -8.35
CA LEU A 471 8.17 17.89 -9.69
C LEU A 471 6.65 17.75 -9.77
N PHE A 472 6.01 17.11 -8.80
CA PHE A 472 4.57 16.89 -8.81
C PHE A 472 3.78 18.19 -8.65
N VAL A 473 4.26 19.12 -7.82
CA VAL A 473 3.68 20.47 -7.73
C VAL A 473 3.78 21.19 -9.07
N VAL A 474 4.89 21.08 -9.78
CA VAL A 474 5.04 21.63 -11.13
C VAL A 474 4.08 20.97 -12.12
N LEU A 475 3.92 19.64 -12.09
CA LEU A 475 2.98 18.92 -12.95
C LEU A 475 1.53 19.34 -12.67
N ILE A 476 1.11 19.44 -11.41
CA ILE A 476 -0.22 19.95 -11.03
C ILE A 476 -0.38 21.38 -11.54
N TRP A 477 0.67 22.20 -11.42
CA TRP A 477 0.62 23.57 -11.90
C TRP A 477 0.42 23.64 -13.41
N LEU A 478 1.25 22.92 -14.17
CA LEU A 478 1.14 22.80 -15.62
C LEU A 478 -0.24 22.27 -16.03
N ASN A 479 -0.70 21.20 -15.42
CA ASN A 479 -2.04 20.63 -15.62
C ASN A 479 -3.13 21.71 -15.49
N CYS A 480 -3.08 22.50 -14.42
CA CYS A 480 -4.05 23.57 -14.21
C CYS A 480 -3.93 24.70 -15.24
N GLN A 481 -2.72 25.05 -15.70
CA GLN A 481 -2.54 26.04 -16.77
C GLN A 481 -3.07 25.51 -18.10
N PHE A 482 -2.79 24.26 -18.46
CA PHE A 482 -3.32 23.60 -19.64
C PHE A 482 -4.85 23.57 -19.61
N LEU A 483 -5.46 23.19 -18.48
CA LEU A 483 -6.92 23.22 -18.33
C LEU A 483 -7.46 24.64 -18.50
N LYS A 484 -6.90 25.65 -17.82
CA LYS A 484 -7.34 27.04 -17.97
C LYS A 484 -7.29 27.50 -19.43
N TYR A 485 -6.19 27.19 -20.13
CA TYR A 485 -6.02 27.55 -21.54
C TYR A 485 -7.01 26.79 -22.43
N TYR A 486 -7.11 25.48 -22.26
CA TYR A 486 -8.05 24.63 -22.99
C TYR A 486 -9.50 25.11 -22.83
N PHE A 487 -9.93 25.37 -21.59
CA PHE A 487 -11.26 25.94 -21.33
C PHE A 487 -11.43 27.30 -21.99
N ARG A 488 -10.44 28.21 -21.93
CA ARG A 488 -10.53 29.50 -22.65
C ARG A 488 -10.71 29.31 -24.15
N VAL A 489 -9.97 28.39 -24.78
CA VAL A 489 -10.08 28.09 -26.21
C VAL A 489 -11.45 27.50 -26.52
N VAL A 490 -11.91 26.50 -25.76
CA VAL A 490 -13.24 25.90 -25.94
C VAL A 490 -14.34 26.94 -25.80
N LEU A 491 -14.28 27.79 -24.77
CA LEU A 491 -15.25 28.87 -24.57
C LEU A 491 -15.19 29.92 -25.67
N TRP A 492 -14.01 30.25 -26.18
CA TRP A 492 -13.85 31.14 -27.32
C TRP A 492 -14.45 30.54 -28.60
N VAL A 493 -14.20 29.25 -28.87
CA VAL A 493 -14.80 28.53 -30.01
C VAL A 493 -16.32 28.43 -29.87
N LEU A 494 -16.84 28.14 -28.67
CA LEU A 494 -18.29 28.11 -28.42
C LEU A 494 -18.92 29.50 -28.56
N SER A 495 -18.29 30.55 -28.00
CA SER A 495 -18.69 31.95 -28.21
C SER A 495 -18.74 32.28 -29.71
N TRP A 496 -17.72 31.88 -30.46
CA TRP A 496 -17.68 32.13 -31.89
C TRP A 496 -18.73 31.32 -32.66
N ARG A 497 -18.83 30.00 -32.45
CA ARG A 497 -19.75 29.14 -33.24
C ARG A 497 -21.21 29.27 -32.86
N VAL A 498 -21.52 29.41 -31.57
CA VAL A 498 -22.90 29.47 -31.09
C VAL A 498 -23.38 30.92 -31.01
N PHE A 499 -22.57 31.80 -30.42
CA PHE A 499 -23.02 33.16 -30.15
C PHE A 499 -22.77 34.12 -31.31
N SER A 500 -21.82 33.89 -32.22
CA SER A 500 -21.68 34.76 -33.41
C SER A 500 -22.91 34.71 -34.32
N PRO A 501 -23.46 33.54 -34.70
CA PRO A 501 -24.69 33.47 -35.49
C PRO A 501 -25.88 34.08 -34.75
N LEU A 502 -26.06 33.78 -33.46
CA LEU A 502 -27.13 34.37 -32.64
C LEU A 502 -27.02 35.89 -32.56
N ARG A 503 -25.81 36.45 -32.42
CA ARG A 503 -25.59 37.90 -32.46
C ARG A 503 -25.91 38.48 -33.83
N ARG A 504 -25.60 37.78 -34.94
CA ARG A 504 -25.97 38.22 -36.30
C ARG A 504 -27.49 38.23 -36.48
N ILE A 505 -28.18 37.19 -36.03
CA ILE A 505 -29.66 37.10 -36.07
C ILE A 505 -30.28 38.20 -35.20
N ALA A 506 -29.84 38.36 -33.95
CA ALA A 506 -30.36 39.39 -33.06
C ALA A 506 -30.13 40.81 -33.61
N LYS A 507 -29.00 41.05 -34.29
CA LYS A 507 -28.72 42.31 -34.98
C LYS A 507 -29.63 42.52 -36.19
N ALA A 508 -29.88 41.47 -36.99
CA ALA A 508 -30.79 41.52 -38.12
C ALA A 508 -32.25 41.80 -37.70
N LEU A 509 -32.64 41.38 -36.50
CA LEU A 509 -33.97 41.64 -35.92
C LEU A 509 -34.08 43.00 -35.20
N GLY A 510 -33.08 43.89 -35.31
CA GLY A 510 -33.11 45.23 -34.69
C GLY A 510 -33.07 45.24 -33.15
N GLY A 511 -32.69 44.11 -32.53
CA GLY A 511 -32.81 43.92 -31.09
C GLY A 511 -31.56 44.31 -30.29
N GLU A 512 -31.28 45.61 -30.11
CA GLU A 512 -30.20 46.02 -29.19
C GLU A 512 -30.46 45.56 -27.75
N ARG A 513 -31.74 45.54 -27.32
CA ARG A 513 -32.15 44.99 -26.03
C ARG A 513 -31.89 43.48 -25.92
N ILE A 514 -32.05 42.74 -27.02
CA ILE A 514 -31.79 41.28 -27.08
C ILE A 514 -30.29 41.02 -26.96
N LEU A 515 -29.46 41.81 -27.65
CA LEU A 515 -27.99 41.75 -27.57
C LEU A 515 -27.46 42.04 -26.16
N ALA A 516 -28.05 43.02 -25.45
CA ALA A 516 -27.69 43.32 -24.06
C ALA A 516 -28.06 42.16 -23.11
N GLY A 517 -29.21 41.51 -23.33
CA GLY A 517 -29.61 40.29 -22.62
C GLY A 517 -28.63 39.14 -22.85
N PHE A 518 -28.23 38.90 -24.10
CA PHE A 518 -27.25 37.87 -24.44
C PHE A 518 -25.89 38.10 -23.78
N ARG A 519 -25.37 39.33 -23.74
CA ARG A 519 -24.09 39.63 -23.07
C ARG A 519 -24.11 39.33 -21.56
N ARG A 520 -25.27 39.49 -20.91
CA ARG A 520 -25.44 39.14 -19.49
C ARG A 520 -25.58 37.63 -19.27
N LEU A 521 -26.22 36.93 -20.22
CA LEU A 521 -26.45 35.47 -20.14
C LEU A 521 -25.25 34.64 -20.60
N GLU A 522 -24.37 35.18 -21.45
CA GLU A 522 -23.25 34.42 -22.03
C GLU A 522 -22.32 33.77 -20.98
N PRO A 523 -21.85 34.47 -19.92
CA PRO A 523 -21.05 33.83 -18.86
C PRO A 523 -21.83 32.75 -18.09
N TRP A 524 -23.14 32.95 -17.92
CA TRP A 524 -24.02 32.01 -17.22
C TRP A 524 -24.26 30.75 -18.03
N LEU A 525 -24.56 30.87 -19.33
CA LEU A 525 -24.76 29.74 -20.22
C LEU A 525 -23.45 28.94 -20.37
N ILE A 526 -22.33 29.63 -20.52
CA ILE A 526 -21.00 29.02 -20.52
C ILE A 526 -20.75 28.24 -19.22
N GLY A 527 -21.00 28.87 -18.07
CA GLY A 527 -20.86 28.22 -16.76
C GLY A 527 -21.80 27.02 -16.59
N PHE A 528 -23.03 27.13 -17.08
CA PHE A 528 -24.05 26.10 -17.02
C PHE A 528 -23.70 24.89 -17.90
N TYR A 529 -23.27 25.10 -19.14
CA TYR A 529 -22.82 24.00 -20.02
C TYR A 529 -21.56 23.32 -19.47
N ALA A 530 -20.59 24.07 -18.95
CA ALA A 530 -19.43 23.50 -18.29
C ALA A 530 -19.82 22.68 -17.04
N ALA A 531 -20.79 23.17 -16.25
CA ALA A 531 -21.31 22.46 -15.08
C ALA A 531 -22.09 21.19 -15.46
N ILE A 532 -22.92 21.21 -16.51
CA ILE A 532 -23.61 20.02 -17.04
C ILE A 532 -22.61 18.99 -17.53
N TRP A 533 -21.61 19.41 -18.31
CA TRP A 533 -20.59 18.50 -18.81
C TRP A 533 -19.77 17.89 -17.66
N PHE A 534 -19.40 18.71 -16.67
CA PHE A 534 -18.72 18.24 -15.47
C PHE A 534 -19.58 17.27 -14.64
N MET A 535 -20.87 17.58 -14.46
CA MET A 535 -21.84 16.70 -13.80
C MET A 535 -22.02 15.39 -14.57
N TYR A 536 -22.06 15.41 -15.90
CA TYR A 536 -22.13 14.22 -16.73
C TYR A 536 -20.87 13.35 -16.59
N CYS A 537 -19.69 13.96 -16.57
CA CYS A 537 -18.43 13.27 -16.27
C CYS A 537 -18.43 12.66 -14.87
N ILE A 538 -18.83 13.42 -13.84
CA ILE A 538 -18.95 12.91 -12.46
C ILE A 538 -19.98 11.79 -12.39
N GLN A 539 -21.15 11.93 -13.00
CA GLN A 539 -22.19 10.91 -12.98
C GLN A 539 -21.71 9.62 -13.63
N ARG A 540 -20.97 9.70 -14.75
CA ARG A 540 -20.29 8.54 -15.35
C ARG A 540 -19.28 7.92 -14.39
N VAL A 541 -18.46 8.73 -13.70
CA VAL A 541 -17.51 8.25 -12.69
C VAL A 541 -18.22 7.57 -11.53
N ILE A 542 -19.25 8.19 -10.98
CA ILE A 542 -20.06 7.69 -9.86
C ILE A 542 -20.76 6.40 -10.26
N LEU A 543 -21.38 6.33 -11.44
CA LEU A 543 -22.01 5.10 -11.92
C LEU A 543 -20.98 3.98 -12.13
N LEU A 544 -19.78 4.31 -12.63
CA LEU A 544 -18.65 3.38 -12.71
C LEU A 544 -18.15 2.95 -11.31
N SER A 545 -18.25 3.81 -10.30
CA SER A 545 -17.77 3.54 -8.93
C SER A 545 -18.80 2.84 -8.03
N PHE A 546 -20.10 3.08 -8.23
CA PHE A 546 -21.18 2.50 -7.42
C PHE A 546 -21.63 1.12 -7.91
N HIS A 547 -21.37 0.76 -9.17
CA HIS A 547 -21.43 -0.64 -9.56
C HIS A 547 -20.37 -1.50 -8.83
N VAL A 548 -19.28 -0.90 -8.33
CA VAL A 548 -18.20 -1.60 -7.61
C VAL A 548 -18.53 -1.84 -6.13
N THR A 549 -19.36 -1.00 -5.50
CA THR A 549 -19.59 -1.06 -4.04
C THR A 549 -20.88 -1.75 -3.61
N LYS A 550 -21.87 -1.90 -4.49
CA LYS A 550 -23.14 -2.55 -4.12
C LYS A 550 -23.02 -4.08 -4.04
N ASP A 551 -22.07 -4.67 -4.76
CA ASP A 551 -21.94 -6.13 -4.88
C ASP A 551 -20.75 -6.71 -4.09
N SER A 552 -20.13 -5.93 -3.18
CA SER A 552 -19.01 -6.37 -2.34
C SER A 552 -19.33 -6.40 -0.82
N VAL A 553 -20.61 -6.27 -0.45
CA VAL A 553 -21.10 -6.29 0.95
C VAL A 553 -22.03 -7.48 1.23
N ASP A 554 -22.38 -8.27 0.21
CA ASP A 554 -22.99 -9.60 0.36
C ASP A 554 -21.96 -10.67 -0.05
#